data_AF-A0A5N6RLD0-F1
#
_entry.id   AF-A0A5N6RLD0-F1
#
_cell.length_a   1.000
_cell.length_b   1.000
_cell.length_c   1.000
_cell.angle_alpha   90.00
_cell.angle_beta   90.00
_cell.angle_gamma   90.00
#
_symmetry.space_group_name_H-M   'P 1'
#
loop_
_entity.id
_entity.type
_entity.pdbx_description
1 polymer ?
#
loop_
_entity_poly.entity_id
_entity_poly.type
_entity_poly.pdbx_seq_one_letter_code
_entity_poly.pdbx_strand_id
1 'polypeptide(L)'
;MARTKQTIRKSTGGKAPRKQLATKATRNSALVTRGVKKPHRLVREIALDFKMDLLFQSSVVSALQEAAEAYLVGLFEDTNLCAIHAKRVTIMPKDI
;
A
#
# COMPACT_ATOMS: atom_id res chain seq x y z
N MET A 1 28.36 28.17 49.96
CA MET A 1 27.58 26.94 49.71
C MET A 1 26.25 27.32 49.07
N ALA A 2 25.80 26.51 48.11
CA ALA A 2 24.56 26.51 47.29
C ALA A 2 23.37 27.42 47.73
N ARG A 3 22.50 27.95 46.83
CA ARG A 3 21.61 27.15 45.97
C ARG A 3 20.72 28.03 45.04
N THR A 4 20.86 27.78 43.74
CA THR A 4 19.89 27.70 42.61
C THR A 4 18.71 28.69 42.42
N LYS A 5 18.68 29.25 41.19
CA LYS A 5 17.61 30.00 40.50
C LYS A 5 16.29 29.22 40.35
N GLN A 6 15.16 29.93 40.39
CA GLN A 6 13.90 29.49 39.76
C GLN A 6 13.30 30.63 38.92
N THR A 7 13.23 30.43 37.61
CA THR A 7 12.44 31.24 36.67
C THR A 7 11.11 30.53 36.40
N ILE A 8 10.01 31.24 36.60
CA ILE A 8 8.65 30.77 36.32
C ILE A 8 8.46 30.74 34.81
N ARG A 9 8.48 29.55 34.19
CA ARG A 9 7.86 29.31 32.88
C ARG A 9 7.43 27.85 32.77
N LYS A 10 6.11 27.63 32.62
CA LYS A 10 5.48 26.70 31.63
C LYS A 10 3.97 26.56 31.90
N SER A 11 3.17 26.88 30.89
CA SER A 11 1.97 26.11 30.54
C SER A 11 1.59 26.36 29.07
N THR A 12 2.47 25.97 28.14
CA THR A 12 2.01 25.78 26.77
C THR A 12 1.18 24.50 26.72
N GLY A 13 -0.12 24.70 26.52
CA GLY A 13 -1.16 23.68 26.50
C GLY A 13 -0.80 22.48 25.62
N GLY A 14 -1.31 21.33 26.06
CA GLY A 14 -1.10 20.03 25.44
C GLY A 14 -1.28 20.09 23.93
N LYS A 15 -0.21 19.75 23.21
CA LYS A 15 -0.26 19.53 21.78
C LYS A 15 -1.03 18.23 21.57
N ALA A 16 -2.31 18.33 21.23
CA ALA A 16 -3.11 17.17 20.85
C ALA A 16 -2.36 16.41 19.75
N PRO A 17 -2.20 15.07 19.85
CA PRO A 17 -1.57 14.29 18.80
C PRO A 17 -2.49 14.37 17.59
N ARG A 18 -2.07 15.18 16.61
CA ARG A 18 -2.73 15.34 15.32
C ARG A 18 -2.84 13.94 14.72
N LYS A 19 -4.05 13.37 14.65
CA LYS A 19 -4.35 12.23 13.77
C LYS A 19 -4.15 12.72 12.33
N GLN A 20 -2.91 12.74 11.88
CA GLN A 20 -2.59 12.82 10.47
C GLN A 20 -2.83 11.43 9.91
N LEU A 21 -4.07 11.18 9.47
CA LEU A 21 -4.29 10.24 8.39
C LEU A 21 -3.57 10.86 7.19
N ALA A 22 -2.30 10.49 7.02
CA ALA A 22 -1.57 10.82 5.83
C ALA A 22 -2.17 9.98 4.69
N THR A 23 -3.16 10.55 3.99
CA THR A 23 -3.50 10.13 2.63
C THR A 23 -2.32 10.50 1.74
N LYS A 24 -1.25 9.71 1.81
CA LYS A 24 -0.04 9.86 1.00
C LYS A 24 0.20 8.59 0.20
N ALA A 25 -0.79 8.22 -0.61
CA ALA A 25 -0.65 7.16 -1.61
C ALA A 25 -1.07 7.61 -3.02
N THR A 26 -1.22 8.91 -3.29
CA THR A 26 -1.53 9.40 -4.65
C THR A 26 -0.31 9.97 -5.38
N ARG A 27 0.90 9.50 -5.07
CA ARG A 27 2.11 9.89 -5.81
C ARG A 27 3.10 8.75 -5.85
N ASN A 28 2.86 7.79 -6.74
CA ASN A 28 3.87 6.97 -7.43
C ASN A 28 3.17 5.84 -8.21
N SER A 29 2.48 6.15 -9.30
CA SER A 29 2.05 5.13 -10.27
C SER A 29 3.25 4.40 -10.91
N ALA A 30 4.43 5.03 -10.92
CA ALA A 30 5.64 4.49 -11.52
C ALA A 30 6.42 3.49 -10.64
N LEU A 31 5.93 3.13 -9.43
CA LEU A 31 6.79 2.50 -8.41
C LEU A 31 6.20 1.28 -7.67
N VAL A 32 5.18 0.62 -8.19
CA VAL A 32 4.82 -0.72 -7.66
C VAL A 32 5.71 -1.82 -8.28
N THR A 33 6.44 -1.49 -9.35
CA THR A 33 7.20 -2.42 -10.20
C THR A 33 8.63 -2.71 -9.75
N ARG A 34 9.12 -2.14 -8.64
CA ARG A 34 10.48 -2.42 -8.12
C ARG A 34 10.55 -3.81 -7.45
N GLY A 35 10.42 -4.87 -8.23
CA GLY A 35 10.68 -6.25 -7.77
C GLY A 35 9.72 -7.32 -8.30
N VAL A 36 8.63 -6.94 -8.97
CA VAL A 36 7.66 -7.91 -9.52
C VAL A 36 8.23 -8.49 -10.82
N LYS A 37 8.35 -9.82 -10.89
CA LYS A 37 8.76 -10.53 -12.12
C LYS A 37 7.84 -10.11 -13.28
N LYS A 38 8.41 -9.91 -14.47
CA LYS A 38 7.70 -9.48 -15.69
C LYS A 38 6.36 -10.25 -15.84
N PRO A 39 5.19 -9.59 -15.86
CA PRO A 39 3.88 -10.27 -15.86
C PRO A 39 3.65 -11.12 -17.13
N HIS A 40 4.43 -10.85 -18.17
CA HIS A 40 4.39 -11.53 -19.46
C HIS A 40 4.51 -13.06 -19.38
N ARG A 41 5.23 -13.62 -18.39
CA ARG A 41 5.30 -15.09 -18.21
C ARG A 41 3.99 -15.65 -17.67
N LEU A 42 3.47 -15.04 -16.60
CA LEU A 42 2.25 -15.49 -15.93
C LEU A 42 1.03 -15.34 -16.84
N VAL A 43 0.91 -14.21 -17.55
CA VAL A 43 -0.19 -13.98 -18.50
C VAL A 43 -0.19 -15.04 -19.60
N ARG A 44 0.98 -15.46 -20.10
CA ARG A 44 1.09 -16.52 -21.10
C ARG A 44 0.76 -17.90 -20.53
N GLU A 45 1.27 -18.22 -19.35
CA GLU A 45 0.99 -19.49 -18.67
C GLU A 45 -0.52 -19.68 -18.47
N ILE A 46 -1.21 -18.68 -17.92
CA ILE A 46 -2.66 -18.71 -17.74
C ILE A 46 -3.39 -18.80 -19.09
N ALA A 47 -2.95 -18.06 -20.11
CA ALA A 47 -3.62 -18.06 -21.40
C ALA A 47 -3.51 -19.41 -22.15
N LEU A 48 -2.40 -20.13 -21.95
CA LEU A 48 -2.18 -21.45 -22.56
C LEU A 48 -3.23 -22.46 -22.08
N ASP A 49 -3.72 -22.34 -20.85
CA ASP A 49 -4.77 -23.21 -20.30
C ASP A 49 -6.13 -23.02 -21.00
N PHE A 50 -6.35 -21.87 -21.65
CA PHE A 50 -7.60 -21.57 -22.37
C PHE A 50 -7.49 -21.84 -23.87
N LYS A 51 -6.37 -21.47 -24.49
CA LYS A 51 -6.15 -21.67 -25.93
C LYS A 51 -4.66 -21.66 -26.27
N MET A 52 -4.25 -22.65 -27.05
CA MET A 52 -2.87 -22.75 -27.53
C MET A 52 -2.59 -21.68 -28.60
N ASP A 53 -1.34 -21.19 -28.63
CA ASP A 53 -0.79 -20.25 -29.62
C ASP A 53 -1.32 -18.81 -29.61
N LEU A 54 -1.70 -18.26 -28.45
CA LEU A 54 -2.00 -16.83 -28.35
C LEU A 54 -0.75 -15.94 -28.41
N LEU A 55 -0.81 -14.93 -29.27
CA LEU A 55 0.15 -13.83 -29.32
C LEU A 55 -0.44 -12.58 -28.66
N PHE A 56 0.27 -12.07 -27.66
CA PHE A 56 -0.13 -10.87 -26.93
C PHE A 56 0.57 -9.64 -27.50
N GLN A 57 -0.21 -8.62 -27.83
CA GLN A 57 0.33 -7.28 -28.05
C GLN A 57 0.95 -6.76 -26.75
N SER A 58 2.05 -5.99 -26.85
CA SER A 58 2.72 -5.42 -25.68
C SER A 58 1.80 -4.55 -24.83
N SER A 59 0.88 -3.79 -25.46
CA SER A 59 -0.10 -2.95 -24.77
C SER A 59 -1.10 -3.74 -23.93
N VAL A 60 -1.51 -4.94 -24.36
CA VAL A 60 -2.45 -5.80 -23.61
C VAL A 60 -1.81 -6.25 -22.31
N VAL A 61 -0.53 -6.64 -22.35
CA VAL A 61 0.20 -7.06 -21.15
C VAL A 61 0.35 -5.89 -20.17
N SER A 62 0.60 -4.68 -20.67
CA SER A 62 0.65 -3.47 -19.82
C SER A 62 -0.72 -3.14 -19.21
N ALA A 63 -1.80 -3.22 -19.99
CA ALA A 63 -3.15 -2.96 -19.49
C ALA A 63 -3.59 -3.97 -18.43
N LEU A 64 -3.28 -5.26 -18.62
CA LEU A 64 -3.50 -6.30 -17.62
C LEU A 64 -2.72 -6.03 -16.33
N GLN A 65 -1.47 -5.56 -16.46
CA GLN A 65 -0.66 -5.19 -15.31
C GLN A 65 -1.28 -4.01 -14.54
N GLU A 66 -1.66 -2.95 -15.24
CA GLU A 66 -2.26 -1.76 -14.63
C GLU A 66 -3.57 -2.08 -13.93
N ALA A 67 -4.44 -2.87 -14.57
CA ALA A 67 -5.70 -3.31 -13.97
C ALA A 67 -5.47 -4.20 -12.74
N ALA A 68 -4.52 -5.15 -12.81
CA ALA A 68 -4.20 -6.02 -11.69
C ALA A 68 -3.59 -5.26 -10.51
N GLU A 69 -2.70 -4.30 -10.77
CA GLU A 69 -2.13 -3.43 -9.73
C GLU A 69 -3.21 -2.56 -9.08
N ALA A 70 -4.11 -1.96 -9.88
CA ALA A 70 -5.22 -1.18 -9.35
C ALA A 70 -6.16 -2.03 -8.47
N TYR A 71 -6.48 -3.24 -8.91
CA TYR A 71 -7.30 -4.18 -8.15
C TYR A 71 -6.63 -4.58 -6.83
N LEU A 72 -5.35 -4.98 -6.87
CA LEU A 72 -4.63 -5.41 -5.67
C LEU A 72 -4.45 -4.27 -4.67
N VAL A 73 -4.19 -3.04 -5.14
CA VAL A 73 -4.12 -1.87 -4.26
C VAL A 73 -5.44 -1.64 -3.54
N GLY A 74 -6.57 -1.63 -4.27
CA GLY A 74 -7.89 -1.48 -3.64
C GLY A 74 -8.22 -2.60 -2.66
N LEU A 75 -7.93 -3.86 -3.04
CA LEU A 75 -8.12 -5.01 -2.17
C LEU A 75 -7.31 -4.88 -0.87
N PHE A 76 -6.05 -4.44 -0.95
CA PHE A 76 -5.21 -4.26 0.24
C PHE A 76 -5.60 -3.04 1.08
N GLU A 77 -6.20 -2.00 0.48
CA GLU A 77 -6.81 -0.90 1.24
C GLU A 77 -7.96 -1.43 2.12
N ASP A 78 -8.86 -2.23 1.54
CA ASP A 78 -9.97 -2.86 2.27
C ASP A 78 -9.48 -3.88 3.31
N THR A 79 -8.51 -4.72 2.95
CA THR A 79 -7.85 -5.68 3.85
C THR A 79 -7.26 -4.98 5.08
N ASN A 80 -6.66 -3.80 4.87
CA ASN A 80 -6.11 -3.00 5.96
C ASN A 80 -7.20 -2.46 6.89
N LEU A 81 -8.36 -2.07 6.36
CA LEU A 81 -9.53 -1.69 7.17
C LEU A 81 -10.01 -2.87 8.04
N CYS A 82 -10.05 -4.08 7.49
CA CYS A 82 -10.38 -5.31 8.22
C CYS A 82 -9.37 -5.60 9.35
N ALA A 83 -8.07 -5.42 9.10
CA ALA A 83 -7.04 -5.58 10.12
C ALA A 83 -7.18 -4.57 11.27
N ILE A 84 -7.45 -3.30 10.94
CA ILE A 84 -7.69 -2.22 11.91
C ILE A 84 -8.96 -2.48 12.72
N HIS A 85 -10.03 -3.00 12.09
CA HIS A 85 -11.25 -3.41 12.79
C HIS A 85 -10.96 -4.45 13.88
N ALA A 86 -10.02 -5.37 13.61
CA ALA A 86 -9.54 -6.36 14.58
C ALA A 86 -8.41 -5.85 15.50
N LYS A 87 -8.18 -4.53 15.58
CA LYS A 87 -7.12 -3.88 16.39
C LYS A 87 -5.69 -4.35 16.07
N ARG A 88 -5.44 -4.73 14.83
CA ARG A 88 -4.11 -5.13 14.32
C ARG A 88 -3.59 -4.10 13.33
N VAL A 89 -2.26 -4.05 13.19
CA VAL A 89 -1.55 -3.24 12.18
C VAL A 89 -1.02 -4.11 11.04
N THR A 90 -0.82 -5.41 11.29
CA THR A 90 -0.38 -6.39 10.30
C THR A 90 -1.61 -7.07 9.67
N ILE A 91 -1.70 -6.99 8.34
CA ILE A 91 -2.67 -7.75 7.55
C ILE A 91 -2.36 -9.25 7.60
N MET A 92 -3.40 -10.07 7.63
CA MET A 92 -3.34 -11.53 7.70
C MET A 92 -4.19 -12.13 6.58
N PRO A 93 -3.99 -13.40 6.20
CA PRO A 93 -4.78 -14.06 5.16
C PRO A 93 -6.30 -14.07 5.42
N LYS A 94 -6.72 -13.95 6.68
CA LYS A 94 -8.14 -13.87 7.08
C LYS A 94 -8.77 -12.48 6.88
N ASP A 95 -7.96 -11.48 6.56
CA ASP A 95 -8.42 -10.10 6.34
C ASP A 95 -8.72 -9.83 4.86
N ILE A 96 -8.28 -10.74 3.97
CA ILE A 96 -8.53 -10.77 2.52
C ILE A 96 -9.78 -11.60 2.28
#